data_AF-A0A3B9QPQ3-F1
#
_entry.id   AF-A0A3B9QPQ3-F1
#
_cell.length_a   1.000
_cell.length_b   1.000
_cell.length_c   1.000
_cell.angle_alpha   90.00
_cell.angle_beta   90.00
_cell.angle_gamma   90.00
#
_symmetry.space_group_name_H-M   'P 1'
#
loop_
_entity.id
_entity.type
_entity.pdbx_description
1 polymer ?
#
loop_
_entity_poly.entity_id
_entity_poly.type
_entity_poly.pdbx_seq_one_letter_code
_entity_poly.pdbx_strand_id
1 'polypeptide(L)'
;MERVQVTMYFGEEDRYLIELVDRKARQERKSRSAVVLSILEEHFEREKRIGEVLVDLGAVTPRQVEEALELQNRAKGARLLGEILLERGFVDERALTRALTIQARFKAPAGQKRG
;
A
#
# COMPACT_ATOMS: atom_id res chain seq x y z
N MET A 1 -0.89 5.55 19.31
CA MET A 1 -1.36 5.31 17.93
C MET A 1 -1.97 6.61 17.45
N GLU A 2 -1.33 7.29 16.51
CA GLU A 2 -1.79 8.58 16.01
C GLU A 2 -3.08 8.38 15.20
N ARG A 3 -4.13 9.13 15.53
CA ARG A 3 -5.40 9.06 14.79
C ARG A 3 -5.34 10.03 13.63
N VAL A 4 -5.34 9.50 12.42
CA VAL A 4 -5.49 10.30 11.20
C VAL A 4 -6.98 10.50 10.94
N GLN A 5 -7.40 11.75 10.75
CA GLN A 5 -8.76 12.10 10.37
C GLN A 5 -8.76 12.58 8.92
N VAL A 6 -9.50 11.88 8.07
CA VAL A 6 -9.70 12.27 6.66
C VAL A 6 -11.13 12.80 6.52
N THR A 7 -11.26 13.99 5.94
CA THR A 7 -12.56 14.58 5.60
C THR A 7 -12.78 14.42 4.11
N MET A 8 -13.85 13.75 3.71
CA MET A 8 -14.26 13.63 2.31
C MET A 8 -15.47 14.52 2.07
N TYR A 9 -15.39 15.35 1.03
CA TYR A 9 -16.50 16.18 0.57
C TYR A 9 -17.20 15.42 -0.55
N PHE A 10 -18.53 15.33 -0.47
CA PHE A 10 -19.38 14.68 -1.46
C PHE A 10 -20.37 15.69 -2.01
N GLY A 11 -20.50 15.76 -3.33
CA GLY A 11 -21.51 16.56 -4.00
C GLY A 11 -22.85 15.82 -4.09
N GLU A 12 -23.86 16.48 -4.66
CA GLU A 12 -25.15 15.83 -4.93
C GLU A 12 -25.04 14.66 -5.91
N GLU A 13 -24.09 14.73 -6.85
CA GLU A 13 -23.82 13.70 -7.86
C GLU A 13 -23.29 12.40 -7.24
N ASP A 14 -22.63 12.47 -6.08
CA ASP A 14 -22.05 11.31 -5.38
C ASP A 14 -23.08 10.50 -4.58
N ARG A 15 -24.34 10.94 -4.51
CA ARG A 15 -25.40 10.32 -3.69
C ARG A 15 -25.50 8.81 -3.93
N TYR A 16 -25.44 8.40 -5.19
CA TYR A 16 -25.47 6.99 -5.56
C TYR A 16 -24.32 6.20 -4.93
N LEU A 17 -23.09 6.72 -4.97
CA LEU A 17 -21.91 6.06 -4.40
C LEU A 17 -22.02 5.94 -2.88
N ILE A 18 -22.53 6.97 -2.21
CA ILE A 18 -22.78 6.93 -0.76
C ILE A 18 -23.80 5.85 -0.40
N GLU A 19 -24.88 5.71 -1.17
CA GLU A 19 -25.85 4.63 -0.98
C GLU A 19 -25.22 3.24 -1.19
N LEU A 20 -24.33 3.09 -2.17
CA LEU A 20 -23.57 1.84 -2.35
C LEU A 20 -22.70 1.51 -1.13
N VAL A 21 -21.94 2.49 -0.64
CA VAL A 21 -21.08 2.34 0.55
C VAL A 21 -21.90 1.95 1.76
N ASP A 22 -23.05 2.58 1.96
CA ASP A 22 -23.96 2.30 3.06
C ASP A 22 -24.54 0.88 3.03
N ARG A 23 -24.93 0.43 1.84
CA ARG A 23 -25.39 -0.95 1.64
C ARG A 23 -24.27 -1.95 1.97
N LYS A 24 -23.06 -1.71 1.46
CA LYS A 24 -21.90 -2.57 1.71
C LYS A 24 -21.49 -2.57 3.18
N ALA A 25 -21.55 -1.43 3.86
CA ALA A 25 -21.28 -1.30 5.29
C ALA A 25 -22.23 -2.15 6.14
N ARG A 26 -23.54 -2.13 5.82
CA ARG A 26 -24.54 -2.98 6.48
C ARG A 26 -24.30 -4.47 6.21
N GLN A 27 -24.00 -4.83 4.96
CA GLN A 27 -23.73 -6.22 4.58
C GLN A 27 -22.49 -6.79 5.30
N GLU A 28 -21.41 -6.02 5.39
CA GLU A 28 -20.15 -6.46 5.98
C GLU A 28 -20.04 -6.20 7.48
N ARG A 29 -21.07 -5.60 8.12
CA ARG A 29 -21.04 -5.13 9.52
C ARG A 29 -19.82 -4.25 9.82
N LYS A 30 -19.49 -3.36 8.89
CA LYS A 30 -18.39 -2.40 8.99
C LYS A 30 -18.91 -0.97 9.09
N SER A 31 -18.11 -0.06 9.61
CA SER A 31 -18.41 1.37 9.51
C SER A 31 -18.25 1.84 8.05
N ARG A 32 -18.93 2.94 7.69
CA ARG A 32 -18.76 3.59 6.38
C ARG A 32 -17.30 3.88 6.07
N SER A 33 -16.59 4.47 7.02
CA SER A 33 -15.16 4.79 6.87
C SER A 33 -14.32 3.54 6.61
N ALA A 34 -14.59 2.42 7.27
CA ALA A 34 -13.87 1.17 7.03
C ALA A 34 -14.15 0.61 5.63
N VAL A 35 -15.38 0.73 5.13
CA VAL A 35 -15.71 0.33 3.75
C VAL A 35 -15.02 1.22 2.74
N VAL A 36 -15.08 2.54 2.90
CA VAL A 36 -14.40 3.46 1.98
C VAL A 36 -12.90 3.21 1.96
N LEU A 37 -12.27 3.06 3.13
CA LEU A 37 -10.84 2.70 3.21
C LEU A 37 -10.57 1.40 2.46
N SER A 38 -11.37 0.35 2.66
CA SER A 38 -11.15 -0.93 1.94
C SER A 38 -11.28 -0.81 0.42
N ILE A 39 -12.16 0.07 -0.07
CA ILE A 39 -12.30 0.34 -1.51
C ILE A 39 -11.09 1.10 -2.03
N LEU A 40 -10.62 2.11 -1.31
CA LEU A 40 -9.41 2.87 -1.66
C LEU A 40 -8.17 1.97 -1.66
N GLU A 41 -8.01 1.13 -0.63
CA GLU A 41 -6.94 0.13 -0.53
C GLU A 41 -6.98 -0.84 -1.72
N GLU A 42 -8.15 -1.38 -2.06
CA GLU A 42 -8.28 -2.28 -3.22
C GLU A 42 -7.96 -1.58 -4.55
N HIS A 43 -8.31 -0.30 -4.70
CA HIS A 43 -8.11 0.43 -5.94
C HIS A 43 -6.67 0.95 -6.11
N PHE A 44 -6.06 1.47 -5.05
CA PHE A 44 -4.76 2.16 -5.13
C PHE A 44 -3.58 1.30 -4.72
N GLU A 45 -3.79 0.19 -4.01
CA GLU A 45 -2.69 -0.50 -3.33
C GLU A 45 -2.58 -1.99 -3.66
N ARG A 46 -3.58 -2.56 -4.35
CA ARG A 46 -3.52 -3.94 -4.83
C ARG A 46 -2.33 -4.09 -5.80
N GLU A 47 -1.47 -5.06 -5.51
CA GLU A 47 -0.29 -5.46 -6.31
C GLU A 47 0.96 -4.55 -6.26
N LYS A 48 0.98 -3.47 -5.45
CA LYS A 48 2.16 -2.60 -5.37
C LYS A 48 3.45 -3.36 -5.03
N ARG A 49 4.47 -3.18 -5.86
CA ARG A 49 5.84 -3.68 -5.67
C ARG A 49 6.56 -2.84 -4.61
N ILE A 50 7.60 -3.41 -4.01
CA ILE A 50 8.26 -2.78 -2.86
C ILE A 50 8.96 -1.47 -3.27
N GLY A 51 9.49 -1.41 -4.48
CA GLY A 51 10.06 -0.19 -5.05
C GLY A 51 9.05 0.94 -5.19
N GLU A 52 7.82 0.62 -5.63
CA GLU A 52 6.73 1.61 -5.75
C GLU A 52 6.33 2.15 -4.38
N VAL A 53 6.17 1.27 -3.38
CA VAL A 53 5.87 1.69 -2.01
C VAL A 53 6.98 2.59 -1.45
N LEU A 54 8.25 2.26 -1.68
CA LEU A 54 9.36 3.07 -1.20
C LEU A 54 9.41 4.46 -1.86
N VAL A 55 9.05 4.56 -3.14
CA VAL A 55 8.93 5.84 -3.86
C VAL A 55 7.76 6.66 -3.30
N ASP A 56 6.59 6.06 -3.11
CA ASP A 56 5.42 6.73 -2.55
C ASP A 56 5.66 7.28 -1.14
N LEU A 57 6.50 6.59 -0.36
CA LEU A 57 6.93 7.04 0.97
C LEU A 57 8.00 8.14 0.93
N GLY A 58 8.51 8.49 -0.25
CA GLY A 58 9.63 9.43 -0.42
C GLY A 58 10.97 8.90 0.11
N ALA A 59 11.06 7.61 0.38
CA ALA A 59 12.25 6.99 0.97
C ALA A 59 13.35 6.72 -0.06
N VAL A 60 12.97 6.58 -1.34
CA VAL A 60 13.86 6.43 -2.48
C VAL A 60 13.30 7.19 -3.68
N THR A 61 14.15 7.49 -4.65
CA THR A 61 13.74 8.02 -5.96
C THR A 61 13.47 6.90 -6.97
N PRO A 62 12.65 7.13 -8.01
CA PRO A 62 12.45 6.14 -9.08
C PRO A 62 13.76 5.67 -9.72
N ARG A 63 14.71 6.59 -9.89
CA ARG A 63 16.04 6.29 -10.45
C ARG A 63 16.86 5.36 -9.57
N GLN A 64 16.80 5.52 -8.24
CA GLN A 64 17.48 4.62 -7.30
C GLN A 64 16.87 3.22 -7.32
N VAL A 65 15.55 3.11 -7.50
CA VAL A 65 14.86 1.83 -7.67
C VAL A 65 15.29 1.15 -8.96
N GLU A 66 15.34 1.90 -10.07
CA GLU A 66 15.80 1.40 -11.37
C GLU A 66 17.23 0.87 -11.29
N GLU A 67 18.15 1.63 -10.68
CA GLU A 67 19.53 1.18 -10.49
C GLU A 67 19.62 -0.10 -9.64
N ALA A 68 18.82 -0.20 -8.57
CA ALA A 68 18.80 -1.39 -7.74
C ALA A 68 18.19 -2.61 -8.47
N LEU A 69 17.18 -2.40 -9.33
CA LEU A 69 16.61 -3.44 -10.20
C LEU A 69 17.63 -3.93 -11.23
N GLU A 70 18.43 -3.05 -11.83
CA GLU A 70 19.51 -3.46 -12.73
C GLU A 70 20.50 -4.40 -12.03
N LEU A 71 20.90 -4.07 -10.80
CA LEU A 71 21.80 -4.90 -10.00
C LEU A 71 21.16 -6.25 -9.64
N GLN A 72 19.88 -6.24 -9.28
CA GLN A 72 19.12 -7.46 -9.01
C GLN A 72 19.09 -8.37 -10.24
N ASN A 73 18.86 -7.80 -11.42
CA ASN A 73 18.84 -8.52 -12.70
C ASN A 73 20.21 -9.09 -13.04
N ARG A 74 21.30 -8.32 -12.83
CA ARG A 74 22.68 -8.81 -13.02
C ARG A 74 23.02 -9.95 -12.06
N ALA A 75 22.49 -9.92 -10.85
CA ALA A 75 22.58 -11.01 -9.88
C ALA A 75 21.61 -12.19 -10.16
N LYS A 76 20.92 -12.19 -11.31
CA LYS A 76 19.91 -13.20 -11.69
C LYS A 76 18.83 -13.41 -10.62
N GLY A 77 18.46 -12.35 -9.90
CA GLY A 77 17.45 -12.40 -8.86
C GLY A 77 17.90 -13.08 -7.55
N ALA A 78 19.18 -13.44 -7.40
CA ALA A 78 19.70 -14.06 -6.18
C ALA A 78 19.66 -13.13 -4.95
N ARG A 79 19.41 -11.84 -5.15
CA ARG A 79 19.39 -10.80 -4.13
C ARG A 79 18.03 -10.11 -4.11
N LEU A 80 17.56 -9.74 -2.92
CA LEU A 80 16.30 -9.00 -2.80
C LEU A 80 16.53 -7.51 -3.11
N LEU A 81 15.55 -6.87 -3.76
CA LEU A 81 15.62 -5.45 -4.10
C LEU A 81 15.87 -4.58 -2.84
N GLY A 82 15.22 -4.91 -1.72
CA GLY A 82 15.40 -4.20 -0.46
C GLY A 82 16.82 -4.30 0.11
N GLU A 83 17.47 -5.46 -0.02
CA GLU A 83 18.87 -5.65 0.42
C GLU A 83 19.82 -4.78 -0.41
N ILE A 84 19.61 -4.74 -1.73
CA ILE A 84 20.42 -3.92 -2.64
C ILE A 84 20.24 -2.43 -2.29
N LEU A 85 19.00 -1.98 -2.05
CA LEU A 85 18.71 -0.60 -1.68
C LEU A 85 19.36 -0.20 -0.35
N LEU A 86 19.38 -1.10 0.64
CA LEU A 86 20.07 -0.89 1.93
C LEU A 86 21.58 -0.79 1.76
N GLU A 87 22.19 -1.75 1.06
CA GLU A 87 23.64 -1.78 0.85
C GLU A 87 24.16 -0.58 0.07
N ARG A 88 23.36 -0.07 -0.88
CA ARG A 88 23.69 1.16 -1.62
C ARG A 88 23.47 2.44 -0.80
N GLY A 89 22.89 2.33 0.41
CA GLY A 89 22.55 3.47 1.24
C GLY A 89 21.41 4.33 0.68
N PHE A 90 20.60 3.78 -0.24
CA PHE A 90 19.47 4.50 -0.84
C PHE A 90 18.27 4.56 0.09
N VAL A 91 18.13 3.58 0.97
CA VAL A 91 17.07 3.49 1.97
C VAL A 91 17.67 3.11 3.33
N ASP A 92 17.05 3.54 4.42
CA ASP A 92 17.38 3.05 5.76
C ASP A 92 16.49 1.86 6.19
N GLU A 93 16.91 1.16 7.24
CA GLU A 93 16.22 -0.03 7.74
C GLU A 93 14.79 0.26 8.24
N ARG A 94 14.56 1.45 8.80
CA ARG A 94 13.25 1.86 9.31
C ARG A 94 12.26 2.07 8.17
N ALA A 95 12.69 2.78 7.12
CA ALA A 95 11.90 3.04 5.93
C ALA A 95 11.63 1.74 5.15
N LEU A 96 12.61 0.85 5.01
CA LEU A 96 12.41 -0.44 4.37
C LEU A 96 11.40 -1.30 5.16
N THR A 97 11.54 -1.38 6.48
CA THR A 97 10.62 -2.14 7.34
C THR A 97 9.19 -1.60 7.25
N ARG A 98 9.04 -0.27 7.24
CA ARG A 98 7.75 0.40 7.05
C ARG A 98 7.14 0.05 5.70
N ALA A 99 7.92 0.10 4.62
CA ALA A 99 7.45 -0.24 3.28
C ALA A 99 7.05 -1.72 3.15
N LEU A 100 7.82 -2.64 3.76
CA LEU A 100 7.48 -4.07 3.78
C LEU A 100 6.19 -4.35 4.57
N THR A 101 5.99 -3.66 5.69
CA THR A 101 4.75 -3.77 6.48
C THR A 101 3.54 -3.33 5.67
N ILE A 102 3.67 -2.22 4.93
CA ILE A 102 2.65 -1.70 4.03
C ILE A 102 2.38 -2.71 2.91
N GLN A 103 3.40 -3.16 2.19
CA GLN A 103 3.26 -4.15 1.12
C GLN A 103 2.62 -5.47 1.59
N ALA A 104 2.98 -5.96 2.78
CA ALA A 104 2.46 -7.21 3.32
C ALA A 104 0.94 -7.15 3.58
N ARG A 105 0.41 -5.98 3.97
CA ARG A 105 -1.04 -5.76 4.12
C ARG A 105 -1.78 -5.95 2.80
N PHE A 106 -1.14 -5.65 1.68
CA PHE A 106 -1.75 -5.68 0.35
C PHE A 106 -1.54 -7.01 -0.39
N LYS A 107 -0.56 -7.82 0.02
CA LYS A 107 -0.34 -9.18 -0.52
C LYS A 107 -1.15 -10.26 0.17
N ALA A 108 -1.74 -9.99 1.33
CA ALA A 108 -2.56 -10.98 2.02
C ALA A 108 -3.81 -11.32 1.16
N PRO A 109 -4.10 -12.61 0.90
CA PRO A 109 -5.32 -12.96 0.21
C PRO A 109 -6.53 -12.48 1.03
N ALA A 110 -7.50 -11.86 0.37
CA ALA A 110 -8.78 -11.49 0.94
C ALA A 110 -9.52 -12.76 1.44
N GLY A 111 -9.19 -13.23 2.64
CA GLY A 111 -9.68 -14.52 3.11
C GLY A 111 -8.87 -15.17 4.22
N GLN A 112 -8.64 -14.47 5.33
CA GLN A 112 -8.46 -15.16 6.61
C GLN A 112 -9.45 -14.58 7.62
N LYS A 113 -10.66 -15.17 7.62
CA LYS A 113 -11.59 -15.04 8.74
C LYS A 113 -10.82 -15.43 10.00
N ARG A 114 -10.59 -14.45 10.87
CA ARG A 114 -10.33 -14.73 12.28
C ARG A 114 -11.58 -15.46 12.80
N GLY A 115 -11.33 -16.54 13.55
CA GLY A 115 -12.34 -17.52 13.98
C GLY A 115 -13.47 -16.96 14.80
#